data_AF-A0AAW6RGW8-F1
#
_entry.id   AF-A0AAW6RGW8-F1
#
_cell.length_a   1.000
_cell.length_b   1.000
_cell.length_c   1.000
_cell.angle_alpha   90.00
_cell.angle_beta   90.00
_cell.angle_gamma   90.00
#
_symmetry.space_group_name_H-M   'P 1'
#
loop_
_entity.id
_entity.type
_entity.pdbx_description
1 polymer ?
#
loop_
_entity_poly.entity_id
_entity_poly.type
_entity_poly.pdbx_seq_one_letter_code
_entity_poly.pdbx_strand_id
1 'polypeptide(L)'
;MWADLSSVYIICDDIVIKTVRSKLTTADLQRLRARGTRPGRPRPAQAAFDTSTATHRPRAIEIDRTANRDGIVIVRGHELALGVVTAGSRVTLRIDGELIHATNGTHLIKTLPNPLDLEN
;
A
#
# COMPACT_ATOMS: atom_id res chain seq x y z
N MET A 1 -1.47 -18.53 4.61
CA MET A 1 -2.31 -17.60 3.83
C MET A 1 -3.77 -17.85 4.16
N TRP A 2 -4.59 -16.80 4.21
CA TRP A 2 -6.03 -16.90 4.40
C TRP A 2 -6.72 -15.83 3.53
N ALA A 3 -7.95 -16.10 3.05
CA ALA A 3 -8.74 -15.17 2.26
C ALA A 3 -10.21 -15.12 2.69
N ASP A 4 -10.84 -13.97 2.47
CA ASP A 4 -12.28 -13.78 2.47
C ASP A 4 -12.73 -13.12 1.14
N LEU A 5 -14.00 -12.70 1.05
CA LEU A 5 -14.52 -12.05 -0.15
C LEU A 5 -13.92 -10.66 -0.41
N SER A 6 -13.36 -10.02 0.60
CA SER A 6 -12.79 -8.68 0.54
C SER A 6 -11.27 -8.70 0.34
N SER A 7 -10.58 -9.62 1.01
CA SER A 7 -9.12 -9.55 1.20
C SER A 7 -8.47 -10.93 1.18
N VAL A 8 -7.21 -10.97 0.75
CA VAL A 8 -6.29 -12.09 0.90
C VAL A 8 -5.14 -11.64 1.80
N TYR A 9 -4.92 -12.39 2.87
CA TYR A 9 -3.90 -12.18 3.88
C TYR A 9 -2.74 -13.17 3.67
N ILE A 10 -1.56 -12.63 3.39
CA ILE A 10 -0.30 -13.40 3.34
C ILE A 10 0.31 -13.36 4.73
N ILE A 11 0.61 -14.54 5.26
CA ILE A 11 1.05 -14.74 6.65
C ILE A 11 2.41 -15.43 6.63
N CYS A 12 3.35 -14.93 7.42
CA CYS A 12 4.63 -15.58 7.74
C CYS A 12 4.81 -15.50 9.26
N ASP A 13 5.19 -16.60 9.90
CA ASP A 13 5.41 -16.67 11.37
C ASP A 13 4.24 -16.09 12.19
N ASP A 14 3.01 -16.46 11.81
CA ASP A 14 1.76 -15.95 12.40
C ASP A 14 1.51 -14.43 12.27
N ILE A 15 2.38 -13.69 11.58
CA ILE A 15 2.25 -12.26 11.30
C ILE A 15 1.70 -12.05 9.87
N VAL A 16 0.72 -11.15 9.74
CA VAL A 16 0.24 -10.71 8.41
C VAL A 16 1.26 -9.77 7.80
N ILE A 17 1.99 -10.26 6.79
CA ILE A 17 3.01 -9.49 6.08
C ILE A 17 2.45 -8.71 4.88
N LYS A 18 1.27 -9.10 4.37
CA LYS A 18 0.63 -8.43 3.24
C LYS A 18 -0.87 -8.67 3.23
N THR A 19 -1.62 -7.62 2.92
CA THR A 19 -3.06 -7.68 2.64
C THR A 19 -3.31 -7.16 1.23
N VAL A 20 -3.97 -7.97 0.39
CA VAL A 20 -4.39 -7.56 -0.96
C VAL A 20 -5.90 -7.72 -1.12
N ARG A 21 -6.50 -6.98 -2.05
CA ARG A 21 -7.92 -7.17 -2.41
C ARG A 21 -8.13 -8.58 -2.92
N SER A 22 -9.15 -9.25 -2.40
CA SER A 22 -9.60 -10.54 -2.92
C SER A 22 -10.30 -10.36 -4.27
N LYS A 23 -10.10 -11.35 -5.14
CA LYS A 23 -10.86 -11.53 -6.38
C LYS A 23 -11.77 -12.77 -6.31
N LEU A 24 -11.82 -13.44 -5.16
CA LEU A 24 -12.60 -14.65 -4.97
C LEU A 24 -14.08 -14.31 -4.90
N THR A 25 -14.88 -15.08 -5.62
CA THR A 25 -16.33 -15.05 -5.52
C THR A 25 -16.82 -16.00 -4.43
N THR A 26 -18.10 -15.88 -4.07
CA THR A 26 -18.75 -16.85 -3.16
C THR A 26 -18.63 -18.27 -3.67
N ALA A 27 -18.75 -18.48 -4.99
CA ALA A 27 -18.62 -19.80 -5.60
C ALA A 27 -17.20 -20.36 -5.46
N ASP A 28 -16.17 -19.50 -5.54
CA ASP A 28 -14.78 -19.91 -5.33
C ASP A 28 -14.53 -20.35 -3.89
N LEU A 29 -15.06 -19.60 -2.91
CA LEU A 29 -14.96 -19.99 -1.51
C LEU A 29 -15.69 -21.31 -1.22
N GLN A 30 -16.85 -21.55 -1.85
CA GLN A 30 -17.56 -22.83 -1.74
C GLN A 30 -16.75 -23.99 -2.33
N ARG A 31 -16.16 -23.81 -3.51
CA ARG A 31 -15.29 -24.83 -4.13
C ARG A 31 -14.07 -25.12 -3.27
N LEU A 32 -13.45 -24.10 -2.69
CA LEU A 32 -12.33 -24.27 -1.76
C LEU A 32 -12.75 -25.07 -0.52
N ARG A 33 -13.92 -24.79 0.07
CA ARG A 33 -14.46 -25.56 1.19
C ARG A 33 -14.70 -27.03 0.82
N ALA A 34 -15.30 -27.27 -0.35
CA ALA A 34 -15.53 -28.63 -0.86
C ALA A 34 -14.21 -29.41 -1.08
N ARG A 35 -13.09 -28.73 -1.33
CA ARG A 35 -11.75 -29.32 -1.45
C ARG A 35 -11.03 -29.51 -0.11
N GLY A 36 -11.72 -29.32 1.03
CA GLY A 36 -11.16 -29.57 2.36
C GLY A 36 -10.28 -28.43 2.89
N THR A 37 -10.40 -27.21 2.35
CA THR A 37 -9.72 -26.05 2.98
C THR A 37 -10.26 -25.80 4.38
N ARG A 38 -9.36 -25.45 5.30
CA ARG A 38 -9.73 -25.10 6.68
C ARG A 38 -10.41 -23.73 6.70
N PRO A 39 -11.42 -23.52 7.57
CA PRO A 39 -11.96 -22.19 7.82
C PRO A 39 -10.86 -21.19 8.15
N GLY A 40 -11.03 -19.97 7.66
CA GLY A 40 -10.17 -18.85 7.99
C GLY A 40 -10.16 -18.51 9.47
N ARG A 41 -9.15 -17.74 9.91
CA ARG A 41 -9.15 -17.11 11.23
C ARG A 41 -10.21 -15.99 11.28
N PRO A 42 -10.46 -15.32 12.42
CA PRO A 42 -11.18 -14.05 12.45
C PRO A 42 -10.36 -12.94 11.80
N ARG A 43 -11.02 -11.95 11.18
CA ARG A 43 -10.35 -10.86 10.42
C ARG A 43 -9.29 -10.25 11.33
N PRO A 44 -8.02 -10.11 10.88
CA PRO A 44 -7.03 -9.44 11.70
C PRO A 44 -7.60 -8.07 12.06
N ALA A 45 -7.59 -7.73 13.35
CA ALA A 45 -8.04 -6.43 13.80
C ALA A 45 -7.31 -5.38 12.96
N GLN A 46 -8.07 -4.49 12.32
CA GLN A 46 -7.44 -3.31 11.73
C GLN A 46 -6.76 -2.60 12.89
N ALA A 47 -5.49 -2.21 12.72
CA ALA A 47 -4.85 -1.34 13.70
C ALA A 47 -5.80 -0.16 13.90
N ALA A 48 -6.34 -0.02 15.12
CA ALA A 48 -7.20 1.10 15.43
C ALA A 48 -6.36 2.35 15.28
N PHE A 49 -6.66 3.16 14.28
CA PHE A 49 -6.09 4.49 14.18
C PHE A 49 -6.77 5.32 15.26
N ASP A 50 -6.05 5.62 16.33
CA ASP A 50 -6.56 6.47 17.41
C ASP A 50 -6.62 7.92 16.92
N THR A 51 -7.79 8.33 16.46
CA THR A 51 -8.06 9.69 16.01
C THR A 51 -7.95 10.73 17.13
N SER A 52 -7.96 10.32 18.41
CA SER A 52 -7.74 11.26 19.53
C SER A 52 -6.29 11.71 19.66
N THR A 53 -5.34 10.95 19.09
CA THR A 53 -3.92 11.36 18.94
C THR A 53 -3.67 12.23 17.70
N ALA A 54 -4.70 12.48 16.87
CA ALA A 54 -4.62 13.29 15.65
C ALA A 54 -4.53 14.81 15.91
N THR A 55 -4.24 15.23 17.15
CA THR A 55 -3.88 16.62 17.49
C THR A 55 -2.45 16.98 17.05
N HIS A 56 -1.66 15.99 16.64
CA HIS A 56 -0.36 16.19 16.00
C HIS A 56 -0.54 16.17 14.49
N ARG A 57 0.13 17.07 13.75
CA ARG A 57 0.22 17.04 12.27
C ARG A 57 0.38 15.58 11.82
N PRO A 58 -0.45 15.06 10.90
CA PRO A 58 -0.36 13.68 10.47
C PRO A 58 1.08 13.35 10.11
N ARG A 59 1.63 12.33 10.75
CA ARG A 59 3.01 11.88 10.52
C ARG A 59 3.14 11.55 9.03
N ALA A 60 4.18 12.09 8.39
CA ALA A 60 4.42 11.83 6.97
C ALA A 60 4.45 10.33 6.67
N ILE A 61 3.80 9.95 5.58
CA ILE A 61 3.70 8.56 5.14
C ILE A 61 4.85 8.29 4.17
N GLU A 62 5.61 7.23 4.41
CA GLU A 62 6.73 6.83 3.55
C GLU A 62 6.38 5.53 2.83
N ILE A 63 6.51 5.53 1.50
CA ILE A 63 6.29 4.36 0.66
C ILE A 63 7.44 4.17 -0.31
N ASP A 64 7.90 2.93 -0.46
CA ASP A 64 8.89 2.59 -1.47
C ASP A 64 8.21 2.11 -2.75
N ARG A 65 8.65 2.65 -3.89
CA ARG A 65 8.22 2.20 -5.22
C ARG A 65 9.38 2.19 -6.20
N THR A 66 9.30 1.29 -7.17
CA THR A 66 10.23 1.28 -8.30
C THR A 66 9.64 2.13 -9.43
N ALA A 67 10.42 3.07 -9.96
CA ALA A 67 9.99 3.83 -11.12
C ALA A 67 10.02 2.95 -12.38
N ASN A 68 9.04 3.13 -13.26
CA ASN A 68 9.01 2.43 -14.56
C ASN A 68 10.13 2.95 -15.49
N ARG A 69 10.21 2.42 -16.72
CA ARG A 69 11.22 2.83 -17.71
C ARG A 69 11.21 4.32 -18.08
N ASP A 70 10.07 4.99 -17.89
CA ASP A 70 9.90 6.40 -18.22
C ASP A 70 10.16 7.30 -16.99
N GLY A 71 10.56 6.70 -15.85
CA GLY A 71 10.81 7.44 -14.62
C GLY A 71 9.54 7.85 -13.88
N ILE A 72 8.46 7.08 -14.04
CA ILE A 72 7.16 7.34 -13.41
C ILE A 72 6.91 6.34 -12.29
N VAL A 73 6.38 6.84 -11.17
CA VAL A 73 5.84 6.02 -10.08
C VAL A 73 4.33 6.25 -9.98
N ILE A 74 3.54 5.16 -9.91
CA ILE A 74 2.07 5.26 -9.81
C ILE A 74 1.63 5.07 -8.35
N VAL A 75 1.01 6.06 -7.72
CA VAL A 75 0.45 5.97 -6.36
C VAL A 75 -1.04 6.26 -6.40
N ARG A 76 -1.87 5.31 -5.93
CA ARG A 76 -3.35 5.43 -5.95
C ARG A 76 -3.95 5.84 -7.32
N GLY A 77 -3.27 5.51 -8.42
CA GLY A 77 -3.71 5.88 -9.77
C GLY A 77 -3.16 7.22 -10.26
N HIS A 78 -2.46 7.97 -9.42
CA HIS A 78 -1.74 9.19 -9.82
C HIS A 78 -0.34 8.86 -10.29
N GLU A 79 0.04 9.43 -11.43
CA GLU A 79 1.38 9.32 -12.00
C GLU A 79 2.29 10.42 -11.42
N LEU A 80 3.38 9.99 -10.79
CA LEU A 80 4.42 10.87 -10.26
C LEU A 80 5.64 10.77 -11.17
N ALA A 81 5.81 11.77 -12.03
CA ALA A 81 6.95 11.85 -12.96
C ALA A 81 8.21 12.33 -12.22
N LEU A 82 9.11 11.39 -11.92
CA LEU A 82 10.39 11.64 -11.25
C LEU A 82 11.52 11.91 -12.25
N GLY A 83 11.36 11.46 -13.49
CA GLY A 83 12.28 11.66 -14.60
C GLY A 83 13.03 10.37 -14.96
N VAL A 84 13.36 10.21 -16.24
CA VAL A 84 13.92 8.97 -16.81
C VAL A 84 15.19 8.47 -16.12
N VAL A 85 15.94 9.35 -15.46
CA VAL A 85 17.14 8.98 -14.67
C VAL A 85 16.80 8.03 -13.51
N THR A 86 15.56 8.04 -13.02
CA THR A 86 15.13 7.12 -11.95
C THR A 86 14.64 5.78 -12.48
N ALA A 87 14.66 5.54 -13.79
CA ALA A 87 14.12 4.31 -14.38
C ALA A 87 14.71 3.06 -13.73
N GLY A 88 13.83 2.14 -13.29
CA GLY A 88 14.22 0.91 -12.60
C GLY A 88 14.77 1.11 -11.17
N SER A 89 14.93 2.34 -10.71
CA SER A 89 15.42 2.64 -9.36
C SER A 89 14.31 2.54 -8.33
N ARG A 90 14.65 2.06 -7.13
CA ARG A 90 13.77 2.11 -5.95
C ARG A 90 13.84 3.51 -5.35
N VAL A 91 12.67 4.12 -5.18
CA VAL A 91 12.48 5.48 -4.67
C VAL A 91 11.58 5.43 -3.45
N THR A 92 11.97 6.13 -2.40
CA THR A 92 11.13 6.37 -1.23
C THR A 92 10.36 7.68 -1.44
N LEU A 93 9.03 7.58 -1.44
CA LEU A 93 8.12 8.73 -1.49
C LEU A 93 7.66 9.05 -0.07
N ARG A 94 8.09 10.20 0.43
CA ARG A 94 7.61 10.76 1.70
C ARG A 94 6.49 11.76 1.40
N ILE A 95 5.27 11.42 1.82
CA ILE A 95 4.06 12.22 1.64
C ILE A 95 3.85 13.03 2.92
N ASP A 96 3.99 14.35 2.84
CA ASP A 96 3.91 15.28 3.96
C ASP A 96 2.96 16.44 3.60
N GLY A 97 1.67 16.26 3.93
CA GLY A 97 0.62 17.20 3.58
C GLY A 97 0.51 17.41 2.06
N GLU A 98 0.65 18.66 1.63
CA GLU A 98 0.51 19.08 0.22
C GLU A 98 1.69 18.67 -0.67
N LEU A 99 2.75 18.09 -0.12
CA LEU A 99 3.96 17.75 -0.87
C LEU A 99 4.33 16.27 -0.76
N ILE A 100 4.95 15.77 -1.82
CA ILE A 100 5.63 14.49 -1.88
C ILE A 100 7.11 14.73 -2.16
N HIS A 101 7.97 14.23 -1.29
CA HIS A 101 9.42 14.22 -1.48
C HIS A 101 9.86 12.83 -1.93
N ALA A 102 10.39 12.73 -3.14
CA ALA A 102 10.96 11.51 -3.70
C ALA A 102 12.47 11.46 -3.42
N THR A 103 12.93 10.39 -2.79
CA THR A 103 14.34 10.19 -2.42
C THR A 103 14.88 8.85 -2.87
N ASN A 104 16.19 8.79 -3.12
CA ASN A 104 16.94 7.54 -3.24
C ASN A 104 17.99 7.51 -2.12
N GLY A 105 17.71 6.77 -1.05
CA GLY A 105 18.48 6.83 0.19
C GLY A 105 18.41 8.24 0.79
N THR A 106 19.57 8.90 0.91
CA THR A 106 19.67 10.26 1.45
C THR A 106 19.55 11.36 0.38
N HIS A 107 19.48 11.00 -0.91
CA HIS A 107 19.43 11.97 -1.99
C HIS A 107 18.00 12.34 -2.38
N LEU A 108 17.67 13.64 -2.36
CA LEU A 108 16.41 14.16 -2.87
C LEU A 108 16.42 14.16 -4.39
N ILE A 109 15.53 13.38 -4.99
CA ILE A 109 15.33 13.32 -6.44
C ILE A 109 14.45 14.49 -6.88
N LYS A 110 13.28 14.64 -6.24
CA LYS A 110 12.26 15.61 -6.65
C LYS A 110 11.28 15.88 -5.53
N THR A 111 10.76 17.10 -5.48
CA THR A 111 9.57 17.46 -4.69
C THR A 111 8.42 17.74 -5.64
N LEU A 112 7.24 17.19 -5.34
CA LEU A 112 6.03 17.28 -6.16
C LEU A 112 4.85 17.72 -5.28
N PRO A 113 3.84 18.41 -5.85
CA PRO A 113 2.54 18.52 -5.21
C PRO A 113 1.97 17.13 -4.91
N ASN A 114 1.30 16.96 -3.78
CA ASN A 114 0.62 15.74 -3.40
C ASN A 114 -0.75 15.66 -4.09
N PRO A 115 -0.93 14.82 -5.12
CA PRO A 115 -2.22 14.69 -5.79
C PRO A 115 -3.20 13.78 -5.01
N LEU A 116 -2.75 13.18 -3.90
CA LEU A 116 -3.53 12.27 -3.07
C LEU A 116 -4.43 13.03 -2.08
N ASP A 117 -4.22 14.34 -1.93
CA ASP A 117 -4.95 15.19 -1.00
C ASP A 117 -6.27 15.66 -1.63
N LEU A 118 -7.14 14.71 -1.94
CA LEU A 118 -8.52 14.93 -2.36
C LEU A 118 -9.36 13.73 -1.92
N GLU A 119 -9.77 13.72 -0.65
CA GLU A 119 -11.06 13.18 -0.16
C GLU A 119 -11.11 13.34 1.38
N ASN A 120 -11.94 14.28 1.82
CA ASN A 120 -12.53 14.32 3.16
C ASN A 120 -13.79 13.45 3.14
#